data_AF-A0A661B0X2-F1
#
_entry.id   AF-A0A661B0X2-F1
#
_cell.length_a   1.000
_cell.length_b   1.000
_cell.length_c   1.000
_cell.angle_alpha   90.00
_cell.angle_beta   90.00
_cell.angle_gamma   90.00
#
_symmetry.space_group_name_H-M   'P 1'
#
loop_
_entity.id
_entity.type
_entity.pdbx_description
1 polymer ?
#
loop_
_entity_poly.entity_id
_entity_poly.type
_entity_poly.pdbx_seq_one_letter_code
_entity_poly.pdbx_strand_id
1 'polypeptide(L)'
;MSFKENLLKKIKIDELSKKAINSIGPPDSGIKIDKATMRALLEMRSVQCRRERDLELYILDPGEDSKRILVLDNELAIYKTTVEDVALRKSPTIKEMLSIRNAIKILKDSDVIVSKKTESIRTIQKESVEMLDLSFDENDLDLIVKDAEAALDRGIIEGIEESFLLFSELLDFTPPPKALEISNHKIIGKLAKNHLEEKIFGPVVIYSIIHNSLKLIDGKINTGRKEEIEFVHQVAAGKEKASMEGPDVFKFLRACVKTASFYKKYGIEGG
;
A
#
# COMPACT_ATOMS: atom_id res chain seq x y z
N MET A 1 -2.85 -5.68 -18.90
CA MET A 1 -1.80 -5.69 -17.88
C MET A 1 -1.73 -7.10 -17.32
N SER A 2 -0.54 -7.62 -17.06
CA SER A 2 -0.39 -8.91 -16.38
C SER A 2 -0.84 -8.80 -14.92
N PHE A 3 -1.10 -9.95 -14.27
CA PHE A 3 -1.37 -9.98 -12.83
C PHE A 3 -0.27 -9.26 -12.03
N LYS A 4 1.01 -9.54 -12.34
CA LYS A 4 2.17 -8.91 -11.71
C LYS A 4 2.12 -7.38 -11.80
N GLU A 5 1.82 -6.83 -12.99
CA GLU A 5 1.71 -5.38 -13.18
C GLU A 5 0.55 -4.78 -12.36
N ASN A 6 -0.61 -5.44 -12.33
CA ASN A 6 -1.75 -5.00 -11.53
C ASN A 6 -1.46 -5.07 -10.03
N LEU A 7 -0.77 -6.12 -9.57
CA LEU A 7 -0.39 -6.26 -8.17
C LEU A 7 0.59 -5.17 -7.73
N LEU A 8 1.61 -4.86 -8.55
CA LEU A 8 2.52 -3.73 -8.29
C LEU A 8 1.77 -2.40 -8.24
N LYS A 9 0.79 -2.19 -9.12
CA LYS A 9 -0.06 -1.00 -9.09
C LYS A 9 -0.89 -0.91 -7.81
N LYS A 10 -1.50 -2.02 -7.36
CA LYS A 10 -2.23 -2.06 -6.09
C LYS A 10 -1.33 -1.65 -4.92
N ILE A 11 -0.15 -2.25 -4.81
CA ILE A 11 0.82 -1.94 -3.76
C ILE A 11 1.16 -0.45 -3.81
N LYS A 12 1.35 0.11 -5.01
CA LYS A 12 1.66 1.53 -5.16
C LYS A 12 0.52 2.46 -4.74
N ILE A 13 -0.73 2.09 -5.06
CA ILE A 13 -1.94 2.78 -4.60
C ILE A 13 -1.98 2.81 -3.08
N ASP A 14 -1.72 1.69 -2.42
CA ASP A 14 -1.77 1.59 -0.96
C ASP A 14 -0.66 2.42 -0.29
N GLU A 15 0.56 2.38 -0.82
CA GLU A 15 1.67 3.21 -0.36
C GLU A 15 1.37 4.70 -0.44
N LEU A 16 0.91 5.17 -1.61
CA LEU A 16 0.60 6.57 -1.84
C LEU A 16 -0.58 7.03 -0.96
N SER A 17 -1.59 6.18 -0.81
CA SER A 17 -2.74 6.45 0.06
C SER A 17 -2.30 6.56 1.53
N LYS A 18 -1.49 5.63 2.03
CA LYS A 18 -0.95 5.66 3.40
C LYS A 18 -0.08 6.91 3.62
N LYS A 19 0.78 7.25 2.67
CA LYS A 19 1.62 8.46 2.74
C LYS A 19 0.77 9.73 2.76
N ALA A 20 -0.26 9.82 1.92
CA ALA A 20 -1.17 10.96 1.90
C ALA A 20 -1.96 11.08 3.21
N ILE A 21 -2.49 9.98 3.75
CA ILE A 21 -3.20 9.96 5.04
C ILE A 21 -2.27 10.43 6.17
N ASN A 22 -1.04 9.93 6.22
CA ASN A 22 -0.06 10.33 7.23
C ASN A 22 0.37 11.80 7.11
N SER A 23 0.15 12.44 5.96
CA SER A 23 0.40 13.87 5.75
C SER A 23 -0.73 14.77 6.26
N ILE A 24 -1.90 14.20 6.59
CA ILE A 24 -3.01 14.95 7.19
C ILE A 24 -2.64 15.26 8.64
N GLY A 25 -2.28 16.51 8.92
CA GLY A 25 -2.03 16.96 10.28
C GLY A 25 -3.29 16.89 11.16
N PRO A 26 -3.12 16.93 12.50
CA PRO A 26 -4.24 17.02 13.42
C PRO A 26 -5.09 18.27 13.11
N PRO A 27 -6.39 18.29 13.50
CA PRO A 27 -7.24 19.46 13.35
C PRO A 27 -6.53 20.73 13.85
N ASP A 28 -6.68 21.84 13.10
CA ASP A 28 -6.10 23.15 13.41
C ASP A 28 -4.56 23.24 13.48
N SER A 29 -3.84 22.18 13.10
CA SER A 29 -2.37 22.19 13.08
C SER A 29 -1.74 23.12 12.02
N GLY A 30 -2.54 23.60 11.06
CA GLY A 30 -2.05 24.38 9.92
C GLY A 30 -1.18 23.60 8.94
N ILE A 31 -0.96 22.30 9.18
CA ILE A 31 -0.16 21.42 8.33
C ILE A 31 -0.88 21.25 6.99
N LYS A 32 -0.17 21.57 5.91
CA LYS A 32 -0.66 21.38 4.55
C LYS A 32 -0.54 19.92 4.17
N ILE A 33 -1.59 19.39 3.55
CA ILE A 33 -1.57 18.03 3.04
C ILE A 33 -0.55 17.89 1.91
N ASP A 34 0.06 16.71 1.76
CA ASP A 34 0.94 16.41 0.65
C ASP A 34 0.15 16.26 -0.66
N LYS A 35 -0.09 17.40 -1.30
CA LYS A 35 -0.79 17.47 -2.59
C LYS A 35 -0.04 16.74 -3.70
N ALA A 36 1.29 16.65 -3.65
CA ALA A 36 2.06 15.97 -4.68
C ALA A 36 1.79 14.46 -4.64
N THR A 37 1.76 13.88 -3.43
CA THR A 37 1.38 12.47 -3.25
C THR A 37 -0.06 12.22 -3.69
N MET A 38 -1.00 13.13 -3.39
CA MET A 38 -2.37 12.96 -3.90
C MET A 38 -2.50 13.06 -5.42
N ARG A 39 -1.73 13.94 -6.09
CA ARG A 39 -1.69 13.97 -7.56
C ARG A 39 -1.23 12.64 -8.13
N ALA A 40 -0.13 12.09 -7.61
CA ALA A 40 0.37 10.79 -8.04
C ALA A 40 -0.69 9.67 -7.85
N LEU A 41 -1.46 9.69 -6.76
CA LEU A 41 -2.57 8.75 -6.55
C LEU A 41 -3.68 8.92 -7.61
N LEU A 42 -4.07 10.15 -7.90
CA LEU A 42 -5.13 10.46 -8.87
C LEU A 42 -4.73 10.17 -10.32
N GLU A 43 -3.46 10.37 -10.66
CA GLU A 43 -2.88 10.05 -11.97
C GLU A 43 -2.96 8.55 -12.27
N MET A 44 -2.79 7.68 -11.26
CA MET A 44 -2.94 6.23 -11.46
C MET A 44 -4.36 5.81 -11.88
N ARG A 45 -5.39 6.57 -11.51
CA ARG A 45 -6.79 6.36 -11.92
C ARG A 45 -7.13 7.06 -13.25
N SER A 46 -6.16 7.72 -13.90
CA SER A 46 -6.36 8.49 -15.15
C SER A 46 -7.51 9.51 -15.06
N VAL A 47 -7.67 10.12 -13.88
CA VAL A 47 -8.77 11.05 -13.61
C VAL A 47 -8.54 12.36 -14.35
N GLN A 48 -9.59 12.90 -14.95
CA GLN A 48 -9.51 14.20 -15.62
C GLN A 48 -9.30 15.32 -14.58
N CYS A 49 -8.14 15.95 -14.64
CA CYS A 49 -7.88 17.21 -13.94
C CYS A 49 -8.49 18.38 -14.71
N ARG A 50 -9.21 19.25 -14.02
CA ARG A 50 -9.73 20.52 -14.54
C ARG A 50 -9.30 21.64 -13.58
N ARG A 51 -8.70 22.69 -14.14
CA ARG A 51 -8.49 23.94 -13.41
C ARG A 51 -9.70 24.84 -13.61
N GLU A 52 -10.25 25.33 -12.51
CA GLU A 52 -11.40 26.24 -12.52
C GLU A 52 -11.11 27.34 -11.50
N ARG A 53 -10.97 28.59 -11.96
CA ARG A 53 -10.52 29.71 -11.13
C ARG A 53 -9.14 29.41 -10.50
N ASP A 54 -9.03 29.47 -9.17
CA ASP A 54 -7.85 29.10 -8.38
C ASP A 54 -7.89 27.63 -7.89
N LEU A 55 -8.92 26.87 -8.26
CA LEU A 55 -9.13 25.49 -7.82
C LEU A 55 -8.52 24.48 -8.79
N GLU A 56 -7.96 23.42 -8.23
CA GLU A 56 -7.54 22.22 -8.94
C GLU A 56 -8.56 21.10 -8.62
N LEU A 57 -9.33 20.69 -9.62
CA LEU A 57 -10.47 19.79 -9.49
C LEU A 57 -10.22 18.48 -10.25
N TYR A 58 -10.65 17.36 -9.67
CA TYR A 58 -10.57 16.04 -10.29
C TYR A 58 -11.97 15.44 -10.42
N ILE A 59 -12.37 15.11 -11.64
CA ILE A 59 -13.71 14.60 -11.96
C ILE A 59 -13.71 13.07 -11.85
N LEU A 60 -14.28 12.53 -10.76
CA LEU A 60 -14.24 11.10 -10.46
C LEU A 60 -15.20 10.27 -11.33
N ASP A 61 -16.34 10.83 -11.72
CA ASP A 61 -17.33 10.17 -12.59
C ASP A 61 -17.75 11.12 -13.73
N PRO A 62 -17.07 11.08 -14.90
CA PRO A 62 -17.29 12.06 -15.96
C PRO A 62 -18.62 11.88 -16.71
N GLY A 63 -19.33 10.75 -16.53
CA GLY A 63 -20.54 10.37 -17.27
C GLY A 63 -21.88 10.62 -16.57
N GLU A 64 -21.89 11.14 -15.34
CA GLU A 64 -23.13 11.46 -14.61
C GLU A 64 -23.52 12.94 -14.74
N ASP A 65 -24.83 13.22 -14.70
CA ASP A 65 -25.38 14.59 -14.66
C ASP A 65 -24.94 15.35 -13.39
N SER A 66 -24.80 14.62 -12.27
CA SER A 66 -24.15 15.11 -11.04
C SER A 66 -22.85 14.36 -10.83
N LYS A 67 -21.72 15.08 -10.89
CA LYS A 67 -20.39 14.49 -10.89
C LYS A 67 -19.84 14.42 -9.47
N ARG A 68 -19.15 13.34 -9.11
CA ARG A 68 -18.26 13.38 -7.96
C ARG A 68 -16.99 14.13 -8.33
N ILE A 69 -16.70 15.22 -7.60
CA ILE A 69 -15.61 16.13 -7.88
C ILE A 69 -14.76 16.24 -6.62
N LEU A 70 -13.50 15.82 -6.70
CA LEU A 70 -12.52 16.05 -5.64
C LEU A 70 -11.87 17.43 -5.86
N VAL A 71 -11.81 18.23 -4.79
CA VAL A 71 -11.02 19.46 -4.74
C VAL A 71 -9.65 19.16 -4.16
N LEU A 72 -8.57 19.46 -4.87
CA LEU A 72 -7.20 19.29 -4.38
C LEU A 72 -6.76 20.46 -3.49
N ASP A 73 -7.42 20.60 -2.35
CA ASP A 73 -7.08 21.52 -1.27
C ASP A 73 -6.69 20.78 0.02
N ASN A 74 -6.59 21.48 1.15
CA ASN A 74 -6.25 20.87 2.43
C ASN A 74 -7.42 20.06 3.04
N GLU A 75 -8.65 20.26 2.58
CA GLU A 75 -9.81 19.50 3.04
C GLU A 75 -9.99 18.21 2.25
N LEU A 76 -9.46 18.13 1.03
CA LEU A 76 -9.67 17.03 0.08
C LEU A 76 -11.17 16.68 -0.04
N ALA A 77 -12.04 17.67 -0.09
CA ALA A 77 -13.47 17.42 -0.12
C ALA A 77 -13.89 16.81 -1.48
N ILE A 78 -14.70 15.74 -1.41
CA ILE A 78 -15.42 15.19 -2.56
C ILE A 78 -16.85 15.74 -2.54
N TYR A 79 -17.21 16.46 -3.59
CA TYR A 79 -18.54 17.02 -3.81
C TYR A 79 -19.32 16.16 -4.80
N LYS A 80 -20.64 16.05 -4.66
CA LYS A 80 -21.56 15.49 -5.66
C LYS A 80 -22.43 16.62 -6.24
N THR A 81 -21.89 17.34 -7.22
CA THR A 81 -22.51 18.54 -7.82
C THR A 81 -21.81 18.88 -9.14
N THR A 82 -22.00 20.09 -9.68
CA THR A 82 -21.31 20.56 -10.90
C THR A 82 -20.01 21.29 -10.57
N VAL A 83 -19.10 21.40 -11.54
CA VAL A 83 -17.83 22.15 -11.39
C VAL A 83 -18.09 23.62 -11.03
N GLU A 84 -19.12 24.21 -11.62
CA GLU A 84 -19.53 25.59 -11.40
C GLU A 84 -20.06 25.80 -9.97
N ASP A 85 -20.82 24.84 -9.42
CA ASP A 85 -21.32 24.92 -8.03
C ASP A 85 -20.17 24.72 -7.02
N VAL A 86 -19.17 23.87 -7.32
CA VAL A 86 -17.94 23.77 -6.52
C VAL A 86 -17.16 25.09 -6.55
N ALA A 87 -16.97 25.67 -7.74
CA ALA A 87 -16.26 26.94 -7.90
C ALA A 87 -16.95 28.10 -7.19
N LEU A 88 -18.30 28.15 -7.24
CA LEU A 88 -19.11 29.09 -6.48
C LEU A 88 -18.89 28.95 -4.97
N ARG A 89 -18.83 27.72 -4.44
CA ARG A 89 -18.71 27.49 -2.99
C ARG A 89 -17.30 27.74 -2.45
N LYS A 90 -16.26 27.42 -3.23
CA LYS A 90 -14.86 27.46 -2.76
C LYS A 90 -14.07 28.69 -3.21
N SER A 91 -14.43 29.29 -4.34
CA SER A 91 -13.82 30.52 -4.83
C SER A 91 -14.87 31.45 -5.47
N PRO A 92 -15.86 31.94 -4.70
CA PRO A 92 -16.87 32.85 -5.22
C PRO A 92 -16.26 34.20 -5.64
N THR A 93 -16.79 34.78 -6.71
CA THR A 93 -16.54 36.18 -7.07
C THR A 93 -17.35 37.12 -6.18
N ILE A 94 -16.93 38.39 -6.07
CA ILE A 94 -17.63 39.41 -5.27
C ILE A 94 -19.11 39.51 -5.66
N LYS A 95 -19.42 39.49 -6.97
CA LYS A 95 -20.80 39.57 -7.47
C LYS A 95 -21.63 38.36 -7.05
N GLU A 96 -21.02 37.17 -7.03
CA GLU A 96 -21.69 35.95 -6.58
C GLU A 96 -21.98 35.98 -5.08
N MET A 97 -21.08 36.54 -4.26
CA MET A 97 -21.27 36.65 -2.80
C MET A 97 -22.42 37.59 -2.40
N LEU A 98 -22.73 38.59 -3.22
CA LEU A 98 -23.80 39.58 -2.94
C LEU A 98 -25.22 39.01 -3.15
N SER A 99 -25.36 37.89 -3.85
CA SER A 99 -26.64 37.19 -3.96
C SER A 99 -26.93 36.40 -2.69
N ILE A 100 -28.00 36.74 -1.97
CA ILE A 100 -28.42 36.06 -0.72
C ILE A 100 -28.50 34.54 -0.92
N ARG A 101 -29.04 34.10 -2.06
CA ARG A 101 -29.17 32.68 -2.40
C ARG A 101 -27.82 31.99 -2.50
N ASN A 102 -26.84 32.65 -3.10
CA ASN A 102 -25.48 32.11 -3.26
C ASN A 102 -24.71 32.16 -1.95
N ALA A 103 -24.88 33.23 -1.15
CA ALA A 103 -24.30 33.32 0.18
C ALA A 103 -24.71 32.12 1.06
N ILE A 104 -25.98 31.70 1.02
CA ILE A 104 -26.47 30.51 1.73
C ILE A 104 -25.73 29.24 1.25
N LYS A 105 -25.54 29.06 -0.07
CA LYS A 105 -24.81 27.92 -0.64
C LYS A 105 -23.33 27.90 -0.25
N ILE A 106 -22.67 29.07 -0.24
CA ILE A 106 -21.26 29.21 0.13
C ILE A 106 -21.06 28.84 1.61
N LEU A 107 -21.99 29.25 2.47
CA LEU A 107 -21.93 29.00 3.91
C LEU A 107 -22.32 27.57 4.30
N LYS A 108 -23.15 26.89 3.50
CA LYS A 108 -23.63 25.54 3.78
C LYS A 108 -23.26 24.62 2.63
N ASP A 109 -22.20 23.85 2.81
CA ASP A 109 -21.68 22.87 1.85
C ASP A 109 -22.09 21.41 2.16
N SER A 110 -22.70 21.16 3.32
CA SER A 110 -23.08 19.82 3.78
C SER A 110 -24.14 19.11 2.93
N ASP A 111 -24.85 19.84 2.07
CA ASP A 111 -25.83 19.29 1.12
C ASP A 111 -25.18 18.61 -0.08
N VAL A 112 -23.94 18.97 -0.41
CA VAL A 112 -23.23 18.49 -1.61
C VAL A 112 -21.96 17.73 -1.30
N ILE A 113 -21.44 17.78 -0.08
CA ILE A 113 -20.20 17.06 0.28
C ILE A 113 -20.50 15.62 0.65
N VAL A 114 -19.74 14.71 0.02
CA VAL A 114 -19.80 13.27 0.22
C VAL A 114 -18.81 12.82 1.28
N SER A 115 -17.56 13.30 1.19
CA SER A 115 -16.49 12.96 2.15
C SER A 115 -15.42 14.05 2.18
N LYS A 116 -14.58 14.03 3.22
CA LYS A 116 -13.42 14.92 3.36
C LYS A 116 -12.21 14.14 3.88
N LYS A 117 -11.01 14.69 3.70
CA LYS A 117 -9.74 14.25 4.32
C LYS A 117 -9.49 12.75 4.11
N THR A 118 -9.20 12.02 5.19
CA THR A 118 -8.88 10.59 5.21
C THR A 118 -9.94 9.76 4.51
N GLU A 119 -11.23 10.08 4.68
CA GLU A 119 -12.32 9.34 4.06
C GLU A 119 -12.32 9.48 2.53
N SER A 120 -11.98 10.66 2.03
CA SER A 120 -11.82 10.89 0.58
C SER A 120 -10.65 10.12 0.01
N ILE A 121 -9.51 10.07 0.73
CA ILE A 121 -8.35 9.25 0.30
C ILE A 121 -8.72 7.77 0.27
N ARG A 122 -9.39 7.27 1.32
CA ARG A 122 -9.85 5.86 1.38
C ARG A 122 -10.83 5.52 0.27
N THR A 123 -11.73 6.45 -0.07
CA THR A 123 -12.66 6.29 -1.20
C THR A 123 -11.88 6.16 -2.51
N ILE A 124 -10.92 7.06 -2.77
CA ILE A 124 -10.08 7.01 -3.98
C ILE A 124 -9.24 5.74 -4.03
N GLN A 125 -8.62 5.35 -2.91
CA GLN A 125 -7.83 4.13 -2.79
C GLN A 125 -8.67 2.90 -3.16
N LYS A 126 -9.82 2.74 -2.50
CA LYS A 126 -10.73 1.61 -2.72
C LYS A 126 -11.16 1.53 -4.18
N GLU A 127 -11.66 2.63 -4.73
CA GLU A 127 -12.10 2.67 -6.13
C GLU A 127 -10.96 2.42 -7.12
N SER A 128 -9.74 2.88 -6.82
CA SER A 128 -8.58 2.64 -7.67
C SER A 128 -8.15 1.17 -7.66
N VAL A 129 -8.25 0.50 -6.52
CA VAL A 129 -7.98 -0.94 -6.40
C VAL A 129 -9.07 -1.77 -7.07
N GLU A 130 -10.34 -1.39 -6.94
CA GLU A 130 -11.48 -2.10 -7.57
C GLU A 130 -11.42 -2.08 -9.10
N MET A 131 -10.69 -1.15 -9.72
CA MET A 131 -10.45 -1.10 -11.16
C MET A 131 -9.35 -2.06 -11.64
N LEU A 132 -8.58 -2.65 -10.73
CA LEU A 132 -7.50 -3.57 -11.08
C LEU A 132 -8.03 -5.01 -11.16
N ASP A 133 -7.61 -5.72 -12.20
CA ASP A 133 -7.78 -7.16 -12.26
C ASP A 133 -6.68 -7.83 -11.44
N LEU A 134 -7.04 -8.23 -10.22
CA LEU A 134 -6.15 -8.94 -9.27
C LEU A 134 -6.45 -10.44 -9.23
N SER A 135 -7.26 -10.96 -10.17
CA SER A 135 -7.38 -12.39 -10.35
C SER A 135 -6.05 -12.95 -10.88
N PHE A 136 -5.69 -14.15 -10.43
CA PHE A 136 -4.46 -14.80 -10.86
C PHE A 136 -4.65 -16.31 -10.95
N ASP A 137 -3.82 -16.93 -11.78
CA ASP A 137 -3.71 -18.37 -11.89
C ASP A 137 -2.32 -18.88 -11.46
N GLU A 138 -2.10 -20.17 -11.68
CA GLU A 138 -0.84 -20.83 -11.34
C GLU A 138 0.36 -20.33 -12.16
N ASN A 139 0.12 -19.99 -13.42
CA ASN A 139 1.15 -19.50 -14.33
C ASN A 139 1.61 -18.11 -13.92
N ASP A 140 0.70 -17.26 -13.45
CA ASP A 140 1.04 -15.94 -12.92
C ASP A 140 2.06 -16.02 -11.77
N LEU A 141 1.85 -16.95 -10.83
CA LEU A 141 2.80 -17.19 -9.74
C LEU A 141 4.12 -17.79 -10.25
N ASP A 142 4.07 -18.68 -11.24
CA ASP A 142 5.28 -19.26 -11.84
C ASP A 142 6.12 -18.21 -12.58
N LEU A 143 5.49 -17.19 -13.18
CA LEU A 143 6.21 -16.05 -13.77
C LEU A 143 6.93 -15.22 -12.72
N ILE A 144 6.27 -14.94 -11.58
CA ILE A 144 6.92 -14.22 -10.46
C ILE A 144 8.14 -15.00 -9.95
N VAL A 145 8.01 -16.32 -9.75
CA VAL A 145 9.13 -17.17 -9.31
C VAL A 145 10.27 -17.16 -10.34
N LYS A 146 9.96 -17.34 -11.63
CA LYS A 146 10.99 -17.34 -12.69
C LYS A 146 11.77 -16.03 -12.76
N ASP A 147 11.07 -14.89 -12.66
CA ASP A 147 11.71 -13.58 -12.61
C ASP A 147 12.62 -13.44 -11.39
N ALA A 148 12.16 -13.93 -10.23
CA ALA A 148 12.91 -13.89 -8.97
C ALA A 148 14.17 -14.77 -9.01
N GLU A 149 14.06 -15.99 -9.55
CA GLU A 149 15.19 -16.91 -9.74
C GLU A 149 16.21 -16.31 -10.72
N ALA A 150 15.76 -15.76 -11.85
CA ALA A 150 16.65 -15.12 -12.81
C ALA A 150 17.35 -13.87 -12.22
N ALA A 151 16.66 -13.10 -11.38
CA ALA A 151 17.24 -11.97 -10.66
C ALA A 151 18.30 -12.44 -9.66
N LEU A 152 18.05 -13.54 -8.94
CA LEU A 152 18.99 -14.10 -7.96
C LEU A 152 20.25 -14.62 -8.66
N ASP A 153 20.09 -15.38 -9.74
CA ASP A 153 21.20 -15.94 -10.52
C ASP A 153 22.10 -14.85 -11.10
N ARG A 154 21.52 -13.69 -11.45
CA ARG A 154 22.24 -12.54 -12.03
C ARG A 154 22.69 -11.50 -11.00
N GLY A 155 22.29 -11.64 -9.73
CA GLY A 155 22.56 -10.66 -8.67
C GLY A 155 21.88 -9.30 -8.88
N ILE A 156 20.70 -9.28 -9.48
CA ILE A 156 19.91 -8.07 -9.71
C ILE A 156 19.06 -7.79 -8.47
N ILE A 157 19.52 -6.86 -7.62
CA ILE A 157 18.89 -6.54 -6.33
C ILE A 157 17.45 -6.06 -6.54
N GLU A 158 17.20 -5.21 -7.53
CA GLU A 158 15.88 -4.63 -7.80
C GLU A 158 14.85 -5.73 -8.13
N GLY A 159 15.25 -6.78 -8.84
CA GLY A 159 14.37 -7.90 -9.17
C GLY A 159 14.02 -8.76 -7.93
N ILE A 160 14.94 -8.87 -6.98
CA ILE A 160 14.69 -9.55 -5.69
C ILE A 160 13.76 -8.70 -4.82
N GLU A 161 13.98 -7.39 -4.76
CA GLU A 161 13.13 -6.47 -4.00
C GLU A 161 11.71 -6.44 -4.55
N GLU A 162 11.53 -6.43 -5.87
CA GLU A 162 10.22 -6.54 -6.52
C GLU A 162 9.53 -7.85 -6.15
N SER A 163 10.26 -8.96 -6.18
CA SER A 163 9.73 -10.28 -5.80
C SER A 163 9.33 -10.32 -4.32
N PHE A 164 10.12 -9.72 -3.44
CA PHE A 164 9.80 -9.58 -2.02
C PHE A 164 8.52 -8.75 -1.82
N LEU A 165 8.37 -7.66 -2.57
CA LEU A 165 7.19 -6.80 -2.51
C LEU A 165 5.94 -7.57 -2.92
N LEU A 166 6.00 -8.30 -4.04
CA LEU A 166 4.90 -9.12 -4.56
C LEU A 166 4.49 -10.23 -3.58
N PHE A 167 5.45 -11.02 -3.07
CA PHE A 167 5.13 -12.07 -2.11
C PHE A 167 4.70 -11.53 -0.76
N SER A 168 5.19 -10.34 -0.36
CA SER A 168 4.73 -9.71 0.88
C SER A 168 3.27 -9.31 0.79
N GLU A 169 2.83 -8.80 -0.35
CA GLU A 169 1.41 -8.50 -0.56
C GLU A 169 0.56 -9.78 -0.57
N LEU A 170 0.99 -10.82 -1.29
CA LEU A 170 0.24 -12.08 -1.41
C LEU A 170 0.10 -12.87 -0.10
N LEU A 171 1.11 -12.79 0.78
CA LEU A 171 1.17 -13.54 2.04
C LEU A 171 0.90 -12.65 3.27
N ASP A 172 0.66 -11.36 3.04
CA ASP A 172 0.62 -10.32 4.07
C ASP A 172 1.84 -10.40 5.00
N PHE A 173 3.03 -10.51 4.39
CA PHE A 173 4.30 -10.40 5.09
C PHE A 173 4.65 -8.93 5.33
N THR A 174 5.44 -8.73 6.36
CA THR A 174 5.87 -7.42 6.84
C THR A 174 7.39 -7.40 6.99
N PRO A 175 8.01 -6.20 6.99
CA PRO A 175 9.39 -6.03 7.43
C PRO A 175 9.59 -6.57 8.86
N PRO A 176 10.82 -6.97 9.23
CA PRO A 176 11.10 -7.46 10.57
C PRO A 176 10.83 -6.37 11.63
N PRO A 177 10.45 -6.77 12.84
CA PRO A 177 10.59 -5.89 14.01
C PRO A 177 12.05 -5.47 14.19
N LYS A 178 12.28 -4.29 14.78
CA LYS A 178 13.61 -3.70 14.98
C LYS A 178 14.66 -4.64 15.59
N ALA A 179 14.24 -5.56 16.47
CA ALA A 179 15.13 -6.54 17.09
C ALA A 179 15.71 -7.59 16.12
N LEU A 180 15.06 -7.80 14.97
CA LEU A 180 15.48 -8.73 13.93
C LEU A 180 16.08 -8.02 12.70
N GLU A 181 16.21 -6.69 12.72
CA GLU A 181 16.82 -5.94 11.63
C GLU A 181 18.32 -6.22 11.54
N ILE A 182 18.80 -6.51 10.33
CA ILE A 182 20.21 -6.77 10.06
C ILE A 182 20.67 -5.85 8.94
N SER A 183 21.77 -5.12 9.16
CA SER A 183 22.34 -4.24 8.15
C SER A 183 22.68 -5.01 6.88
N ASN A 184 22.43 -4.40 5.71
CA ASN A 184 22.67 -4.98 4.39
C ASN A 184 21.89 -6.29 4.10
N HIS A 185 20.79 -6.50 4.83
CA HIS A 185 19.87 -7.59 4.56
C HIS A 185 18.46 -7.04 4.31
N LYS A 186 17.74 -7.71 3.43
CA LYS A 186 16.29 -7.56 3.27
C LYS A 186 15.65 -8.74 3.94
N ILE A 187 14.76 -8.48 4.89
CA ILE A 187 14.08 -9.51 5.66
C ILE A 187 12.58 -9.27 5.51
N ILE A 188 11.84 -10.33 5.27
CA ILE A 188 10.37 -10.31 5.27
C ILE A 188 9.87 -11.56 5.98
N GLY A 189 8.68 -11.44 6.56
CA GLY A 189 8.02 -12.54 7.24
C GLY A 189 6.69 -12.11 7.81
N LYS A 190 5.92 -13.07 8.29
CA LYS A 190 4.61 -12.79 8.88
C LYS A 190 4.74 -12.44 10.35
N LEU A 191 4.22 -11.27 10.74
CA LEU A 191 4.09 -10.89 12.14
C LEU A 191 2.73 -11.34 12.68
N ALA A 192 2.74 -12.04 13.81
CA ALA A 192 1.54 -12.51 14.51
C ALA A 192 1.72 -12.39 16.03
N LYS A 193 0.64 -12.64 16.77
CA LYS A 193 0.69 -12.86 18.22
C LYS A 193 0.35 -14.32 18.52
N ASN A 194 1.01 -14.91 19.50
CA ASN A 194 0.61 -16.24 20.01
C ASN A 194 -0.50 -16.15 21.07
N HIS A 195 -0.91 -17.30 21.60
CA HIS A 195 -1.90 -17.39 22.68
C HIS A 195 -1.50 -16.66 23.98
N LEU A 196 -0.22 -16.32 24.14
CA LEU A 196 0.31 -15.56 25.28
C LEU A 196 0.53 -14.08 24.92
N GLU A 197 -0.03 -13.62 23.81
CA GLU A 197 0.15 -12.28 23.22
C GLU A 197 1.60 -11.88 22.86
N GLU A 198 2.53 -12.84 22.85
CA GLU A 198 3.91 -12.61 22.45
C GLU A 198 4.00 -12.42 20.93
N LYS A 199 4.82 -11.47 20.51
CA LYS A 199 5.07 -11.18 19.09
C LYS A 199 5.92 -12.27 18.45
N ILE A 200 5.33 -12.99 17.51
CA ILE A 200 5.98 -14.01 16.70
C ILE A 200 6.19 -13.50 15.27
N PHE A 201 7.35 -13.80 14.69
CA PHE A 201 7.69 -13.48 13.32
C PHE A 201 8.12 -14.75 12.58
N GLY A 202 7.45 -15.11 11.49
CA GLY A 202 7.79 -16.33 10.76
C GLY A 202 6.73 -16.77 9.74
N PRO A 203 7.11 -17.47 8.65
CA PRO A 203 8.47 -17.88 8.31
C PRO A 203 9.31 -16.65 7.93
N VAL A 204 10.64 -16.76 8.08
CA VAL A 204 11.56 -15.63 7.89
C VAL A 204 12.36 -15.84 6.62
N VAL A 205 12.21 -14.93 5.67
CA VAL A 205 13.01 -14.89 4.45
C VAL A 205 14.09 -13.82 4.62
N ILE A 206 15.34 -14.18 4.33
CA ILE A 206 16.50 -13.32 4.52
C ILE A 206 17.28 -13.28 3.20
N TYR A 207 17.39 -12.10 2.60
CA TYR A 207 18.26 -11.85 1.47
C TYR A 207 19.46 -11.01 1.90
N SER A 208 20.67 -11.51 1.68
CA SER A 208 21.91 -10.76 1.88
C SER A 208 22.27 -10.00 0.61
N ILE A 209 22.31 -8.68 0.69
CA ILE A 209 22.65 -7.82 -0.45
C ILE A 209 24.12 -8.00 -0.83
N ILE A 210 24.99 -8.14 0.18
CA ILE A 210 26.45 -8.24 -0.03
C ILE A 210 26.82 -9.57 -0.67
N HIS A 211 26.22 -10.66 -0.21
CA HIS A 211 26.58 -12.02 -0.64
C HIS A 211 25.67 -12.57 -1.74
N ASN A 212 24.66 -11.81 -2.16
CA ASN A 212 23.62 -12.25 -3.07
C ASN A 212 23.07 -13.64 -2.70
N SER A 213 22.79 -13.86 -1.42
CA SER A 213 22.37 -15.15 -0.87
C SER A 213 20.98 -15.05 -0.28
N LEU A 214 20.11 -15.97 -0.64
CA LEU A 214 18.73 -16.07 -0.14
C LEU A 214 18.60 -17.25 0.82
N LYS A 215 18.01 -17.02 1.99
CA LYS A 215 17.83 -18.01 3.05
C LYS A 215 16.41 -17.96 3.61
N LEU A 216 15.91 -19.10 4.05
CA LEU A 216 14.63 -19.25 4.71
C LEU A 216 14.80 -19.92 6.07
N ILE A 217 14.15 -19.38 7.08
CA ILE A 217 13.87 -20.08 8.34
C ILE A 217 12.39 -20.47 8.32
N ASP A 218 12.10 -21.76 8.13
CA ASP A 218 10.75 -22.31 8.21
C ASP A 218 10.35 -22.55 9.67
N GLY A 219 10.21 -21.46 10.41
CA GLY A 219 9.93 -21.47 11.84
C GLY A 219 9.29 -20.17 12.31
N LYS A 220 8.83 -20.20 13.56
CA LYS A 220 8.30 -19.05 14.29
C LYS A 220 9.41 -18.51 15.19
N ILE A 221 9.69 -17.21 15.10
CA ILE A 221 10.68 -16.51 15.93
C ILE A 221 9.93 -15.63 16.92
N ASN A 222 10.06 -15.91 18.21
CA ASN A 222 9.60 -15.01 19.25
C ASN A 222 10.57 -13.82 19.36
N THR A 223 10.05 -12.65 19.00
CA THR A 223 10.83 -11.40 18.92
C THR A 223 11.20 -10.81 20.29
N GLY A 224 10.76 -11.44 21.39
CA GLY A 224 11.18 -11.11 22.76
C GLY A 224 12.23 -12.06 23.33
N ARG A 225 12.55 -13.18 22.65
CA ARG A 225 13.52 -14.18 23.13
C ARG A 225 14.87 -13.98 22.46
N LYS A 226 15.87 -13.63 23.27
CA LYS A 226 17.23 -13.32 22.81
C LYS A 226 17.86 -14.47 22.02
N GLU A 227 17.64 -15.72 22.44
CA GLU A 227 18.18 -16.91 21.76
C GLU A 227 17.62 -17.09 20.36
N GLU A 228 16.32 -16.85 20.17
CA GLU A 228 15.67 -16.96 18.85
C GLU A 228 16.04 -15.80 17.93
N ILE A 229 16.23 -14.60 18.48
CA ILE A 229 16.79 -13.45 17.75
C ILE A 229 18.21 -13.77 17.28
N GLU A 230 19.07 -14.22 18.20
CA GLU A 230 20.46 -14.59 17.89
C GLU A 230 20.51 -15.66 16.80
N PHE A 231 19.65 -16.68 16.87
CA PHE A 231 19.54 -17.69 15.83
C PHE A 231 19.31 -17.08 14.43
N VAL A 232 18.40 -16.11 14.29
CA VAL A 232 18.18 -15.39 13.02
C VAL A 232 19.45 -14.69 12.54
N HIS A 233 20.17 -14.01 13.44
CA HIS A 233 21.44 -13.36 13.09
C HIS A 233 22.52 -14.37 12.67
N GLN A 234 22.60 -15.52 13.33
CA GLN A 234 23.56 -16.58 13.00
C GLN A 234 23.26 -17.22 11.64
N VAL A 235 21.97 -17.46 11.33
CA VAL A 235 21.55 -17.94 10.00
C VAL A 235 21.89 -16.91 8.92
N ALA A 236 21.58 -15.62 9.15
CA ALA A 236 21.93 -14.54 8.21
C ALA A 236 23.44 -14.50 7.95
N ALA A 237 24.25 -14.59 9.00
CA ALA A 237 25.71 -14.63 8.93
C ALA A 237 26.29 -15.92 8.32
N GLY A 238 25.47 -16.96 8.09
CA GLY A 238 25.91 -18.25 7.55
C GLY A 238 26.64 -19.13 8.57
N LYS A 239 26.48 -18.85 9.86
CA LYS A 239 27.04 -19.64 10.97
C LYS A 239 26.11 -20.77 11.39
N GLU A 240 24.82 -20.61 11.15
CA GLU A 240 23.79 -21.62 11.35
C GLU A 240 23.10 -21.99 10.04
N LYS A 241 22.63 -23.23 9.94
CA LYS A 241 22.01 -23.76 8.72
C LYS A 241 20.58 -23.22 8.57
N ALA A 242 20.27 -22.67 7.40
CA ALA A 242 18.90 -22.30 7.05
C ALA A 242 18.04 -23.53 6.74
N SER A 243 16.71 -23.39 6.85
CA SER A 243 15.77 -24.45 6.46
C SER A 243 15.79 -24.70 4.95
N MET A 244 15.94 -23.63 4.16
CA MET A 244 16.14 -23.64 2.71
C MET A 244 17.03 -22.48 2.29
N GLU A 245 17.69 -22.62 1.14
CA GLU A 245 18.58 -21.60 0.57
C GLU A 245 18.38 -21.49 -0.94
N GLY A 246 18.76 -20.35 -1.50
CA GLY A 246 18.77 -20.12 -2.95
C GLY A 246 17.37 -20.10 -3.59
N PRO A 247 17.26 -20.50 -4.86
CA PRO A 247 16.01 -20.48 -5.64
C PRO A 247 14.83 -21.22 -4.99
N ASP A 248 15.10 -22.28 -4.22
CA ASP A 248 14.05 -23.08 -3.58
C ASP A 248 13.22 -22.29 -2.56
N VAL A 249 13.75 -21.17 -2.05
CA VAL A 249 13.00 -20.24 -1.21
C VAL A 249 11.80 -19.63 -1.96
N PHE A 250 11.93 -19.30 -3.25
CA PHE A 250 10.82 -18.76 -4.03
C PHE A 250 9.76 -19.82 -4.34
N LYS A 251 10.18 -21.07 -4.57
CA LYS A 251 9.26 -22.20 -4.71
C LYS A 251 8.46 -22.43 -3.43
N PHE A 252 9.11 -22.29 -2.27
CA PHE A 252 8.43 -22.31 -0.97
C PHE A 252 7.40 -21.19 -0.84
N LEU A 253 7.77 -19.93 -1.15
CA LEU A 253 6.85 -18.81 -1.07
C LEU A 253 5.62 -18.99 -1.97
N ARG A 254 5.83 -19.47 -3.21
CA ARG A 254 4.72 -19.84 -4.10
C ARG A 254 3.81 -20.90 -3.49
N ALA A 255 4.37 -21.95 -2.89
CA ALA A 255 3.57 -22.99 -2.24
C ALA A 255 2.76 -22.45 -1.05
N CYS A 256 3.29 -21.45 -0.33
CA CYS A 256 2.59 -20.80 0.77
C CYS A 256 1.33 -20.06 0.31
N VAL A 257 1.39 -19.38 -0.85
CA VAL A 257 0.24 -18.65 -1.41
C VAL A 257 -0.95 -19.59 -1.67
N LYS A 258 -0.68 -20.84 -2.07
CA LYS A 258 -1.72 -21.82 -2.40
C LYS A 258 -2.41 -22.45 -1.21
N THR A 259 -1.80 -22.40 -0.04
CA THR A 259 -2.15 -23.32 1.05
C THR A 259 -2.89 -22.60 2.17
N ALA A 260 -4.20 -22.81 2.32
CA ALA A 260 -4.96 -22.32 3.47
C ALA A 260 -4.38 -22.80 4.83
N SER A 261 -3.71 -23.95 4.84
CA SER A 261 -2.97 -24.50 6.00
C SER A 261 -1.73 -23.67 6.41
N PHE A 262 -1.20 -22.82 5.52
CA PHE A 262 -0.10 -21.90 5.85
C PHE A 262 -0.50 -21.00 7.04
N TYR A 263 -1.69 -20.41 6.99
CA TYR A 263 -2.21 -19.57 8.06
C TYR A 263 -2.33 -20.31 9.40
N LYS A 264 -2.79 -21.56 9.35
CA LYS A 264 -2.90 -22.41 10.55
C LYS A 264 -1.53 -22.82 11.12
N LYS A 265 -0.54 -23.13 10.28
CA LYS A 265 0.84 -23.46 10.69
C LYS A 265 1.49 -22.29 11.45
N TYR A 266 1.27 -21.05 11.00
CA TYR A 266 1.84 -19.87 11.65
C TYR A 266 1.01 -19.29 12.80
N GLY A 267 -0.08 -19.95 13.21
CA GLY A 267 -0.89 -19.54 14.37
C GLY A 267 -1.76 -18.32 14.10
N ILE A 268 -2.18 -18.18 12.85
CA ILE A 268 -3.13 -17.15 12.42
C ILE A 268 -4.51 -17.75 12.61
N GLU A 269 -5.23 -17.34 13.66
CA GLU A 269 -6.68 -17.49 13.68
C GLU A 269 -7.22 -16.64 12.52
N GLY A 270 -7.99 -17.28 11.64
CA GLY A 270 -8.44 -16.71 10.38
C GLY A 270 -9.20 -15.39 10.57
N GLY A 271 -8.88 -14.43 9.69
CA GLY A 271 -9.81 -13.38 9.29
C GLY A 271 -10.51 -13.80 8.02
#